data_AF-A0A2W5C4X1-F1
#
_entry.id   AF-A0A2W5C4X1-F1
#
_cell.length_a   1.000
_cell.length_b   1.000
_cell.length_c   1.000
_cell.angle_alpha   90.00
_cell.angle_beta   90.00
_cell.angle_gamma   90.00
#
_symmetry.space_group_name_H-M   'P 1'
#
loop_
_entity.id
_entity.type
_entity.pdbx_description
1 polymer ?
#
loop_
_entity_poly.entity_id
_entity_poly.type
_entity_poly.pdbx_seq_one_letter_code
_entity_poly.pdbx_strand_id
1 'polypeptide(L)'
;MAFLIRAALLAFVALPGAAAMAQEAEPVCPRDAQPLPAALAGWPQRTALAAGVRANDLAAATLTPGKGVDLALRPTPEVSYALRPERPGGSVSHGGMVAFAAPEAGTYRVALGSAAWIDVVHDGQAMTSVAHGRGPACSGVRKMVDFGLQPGTYILQIVGNGSAALPVMVARLP
;
A
#
# COMPACT_ATOMS: atom_id res chain seq x y z
N MET A 1 -10.67 54.91 50.10
CA MET A 1 -9.29 54.41 50.18
C MET A 1 -9.34 53.02 50.81
N ALA A 2 -8.72 52.04 50.16
CA ALA A 2 -8.48 50.63 50.58
C ALA A 2 -9.64 49.60 50.54
N PHE A 3 -9.57 48.76 49.50
CA PHE A 3 -10.14 47.41 49.34
C PHE A 3 -9.50 46.40 50.33
N LEU A 4 -10.17 45.24 50.58
CA LEU A 4 -9.57 43.89 50.75
C LEU A 4 -10.72 42.86 51.03
N ILE A 5 -11.38 42.34 50.00
CA ILE A 5 -11.20 41.01 49.37
C ILE A 5 -11.51 39.83 50.33
N ARG A 6 -12.73 39.29 50.22
CA ARG A 6 -13.10 37.95 50.73
C ARG A 6 -12.59 36.90 49.74
N ALA A 7 -11.59 36.12 50.14
CA ALA A 7 -11.13 34.97 49.37
C ALA A 7 -12.13 33.81 49.54
N ALA A 8 -12.89 33.49 48.49
CA ALA A 8 -13.67 32.27 48.40
C ALA A 8 -12.79 31.17 47.81
N LEU A 9 -12.46 30.15 48.60
CA LEU A 9 -11.81 28.93 48.11
C LEU A 9 -12.83 28.11 47.31
N LEU A 10 -12.64 28.05 46.00
CA LEU A 10 -13.31 27.11 45.09
C LEU A 10 -12.49 25.81 45.05
N ALA A 11 -13.04 24.74 45.65
CA ALA A 11 -12.48 23.40 45.54
C ALA A 11 -12.80 22.81 44.15
N PHE A 12 -11.79 22.63 43.31
CA PHE A 12 -11.90 21.96 42.02
C PHE A 12 -11.78 20.45 42.22
N VAL A 13 -12.88 19.72 42.09
CA VAL A 13 -12.91 18.25 42.08
C VAL A 13 -12.60 17.78 40.66
N ALA A 14 -11.43 17.18 40.45
CA ALA A 14 -11.06 16.58 39.18
C ALA A 14 -11.71 15.20 39.02
N LEU A 15 -12.66 15.07 38.07
CA LEU A 15 -13.16 13.76 37.65
C LEU A 15 -12.20 13.11 36.63
N PRO A 16 -11.84 11.84 36.78
CA PRO A 16 -11.07 11.11 35.78
C PRO A 16 -11.96 10.82 34.56
N GLY A 17 -11.58 11.35 33.39
CA GLY A 17 -12.22 11.01 32.12
C GLY A 17 -11.87 9.59 31.70
N ALA A 18 -12.86 8.72 31.59
CA ALA A 18 -12.71 7.40 30.99
C ALA A 18 -12.38 7.54 29.50
N ALA A 19 -11.23 7.02 29.09
CA ALA A 19 -10.87 6.91 27.67
C ALA A 19 -11.80 5.90 26.99
N ALA A 20 -12.72 6.39 26.17
CA ALA A 20 -13.53 5.55 25.30
C ALA A 20 -12.64 4.94 24.21
N MET A 21 -12.36 3.64 24.34
CA MET A 21 -11.76 2.85 23.27
C MET A 21 -12.82 2.68 22.18
N ALA A 22 -12.64 3.35 21.04
CA ALA A 22 -13.47 3.13 19.87
C ALA A 22 -13.20 1.72 19.33
N GLN A 23 -14.12 0.79 19.59
CA GLN A 23 -14.17 -0.50 18.90
C GLN A 23 -14.72 -0.24 17.50
N GLU A 24 -13.81 -0.11 16.53
CA GLU A 24 -14.15 -0.07 15.11
C GLU A 24 -14.79 -1.43 14.77
N ALA A 25 -16.10 -1.42 14.50
CA ALA A 25 -16.85 -2.63 14.20
C ALA A 25 -16.23 -3.30 12.97
N GLU A 26 -15.88 -4.59 13.08
CA GLU A 26 -15.33 -5.32 11.94
C GLU A 26 -16.32 -5.27 10.76
N PRO A 27 -15.85 -4.94 9.56
CA PRO A 27 -16.73 -4.83 8.41
C PRO A 27 -17.40 -6.19 8.14
N VAL A 28 -18.73 -6.21 8.22
CA VAL A 28 -19.51 -7.42 7.95
C VAL A 28 -19.37 -7.77 6.48
N CYS A 29 -18.82 -8.94 6.21
CA CYS A 29 -18.67 -9.43 4.86
C CYS A 29 -19.99 -9.94 4.27
N PRO A 30 -20.33 -9.51 3.04
CA PRO A 30 -21.49 -10.07 2.34
C PRO A 30 -21.38 -11.58 2.23
N ARG A 31 -22.49 -12.31 2.46
CA ARG A 31 -22.51 -13.78 2.38
C ARG A 31 -22.20 -14.32 0.98
N ASP A 32 -22.38 -13.50 -0.04
CA ASP A 32 -22.10 -13.79 -1.45
C ASP A 32 -20.68 -13.36 -1.89
N ALA A 33 -19.84 -12.91 -0.94
CA ALA A 33 -18.45 -12.59 -1.22
C ALA A 33 -17.72 -13.78 -1.87
N GLN A 34 -17.21 -13.54 -3.07
CA GLN A 34 -16.49 -14.56 -3.82
C GLN A 34 -15.13 -14.84 -3.18
N PRO A 35 -14.65 -16.10 -3.24
CA PRO A 35 -13.31 -16.43 -2.79
C PRO A 35 -12.27 -15.68 -3.62
N LEU A 36 -11.07 -15.52 -3.06
CA LEU A 36 -9.92 -15.03 -3.81
C LEU A 36 -9.63 -15.98 -4.99
N PRO A 37 -9.41 -15.46 -6.20
CA PRO A 37 -8.94 -16.26 -7.33
C PRO A 37 -7.62 -16.97 -6.99
N ALA A 38 -7.38 -18.15 -7.56
CA ALA A 38 -6.19 -18.95 -7.28
C ALA A 38 -4.87 -18.17 -7.48
N ALA A 39 -4.81 -17.30 -8.48
CA ALA A 39 -3.65 -16.43 -8.73
C ALA A 39 -3.30 -15.51 -7.54
N LEU A 40 -4.29 -15.18 -6.69
CA LEU A 40 -4.13 -14.36 -5.49
C LEU A 40 -4.13 -15.18 -4.18
N ALA A 41 -3.92 -16.50 -4.24
CA ALA A 41 -3.92 -17.34 -3.04
C ALA A 41 -2.87 -16.94 -1.98
N GLY A 42 -1.77 -16.28 -2.40
CA GLY A 42 -0.75 -15.75 -1.50
C GLY A 42 -1.11 -14.39 -0.86
N TRP A 43 -2.22 -13.76 -1.26
CA TRP A 43 -2.64 -12.45 -0.75
C TRP A 43 -2.91 -12.38 0.77
N PRO A 44 -3.55 -13.36 1.42
CA PRO A 44 -3.80 -13.28 2.86
C PRO A 44 -2.54 -13.58 3.71
N GLN A 45 -1.52 -14.23 3.13
CA GLN A 45 -0.31 -14.67 3.83
C GLN A 45 0.84 -13.71 3.54
N ARG A 46 0.65 -12.43 3.89
CA ARG A 46 1.64 -11.39 3.59
C ARG A 46 2.80 -11.41 4.57
N THR A 47 4.00 -11.19 4.03
CA THR A 47 5.21 -10.98 4.82
C THR A 47 5.65 -9.53 4.74
N ALA A 48 6.36 -9.03 5.75
CA ALA A 48 6.93 -7.69 5.68
C ALA A 48 8.01 -7.60 4.59
N LEU A 49 8.03 -6.49 3.85
CA LEU A 49 9.11 -6.15 2.92
C LEU A 49 9.36 -4.65 2.98
N ALA A 50 10.62 -4.22 3.07
CA ALA A 50 10.97 -2.81 2.92
C ALA A 50 11.05 -2.43 1.45
N ALA A 51 10.43 -1.31 1.06
CA ALA A 51 10.58 -0.77 -0.28
C ALA A 51 11.94 -0.10 -0.46
N GLY A 52 12.50 -0.21 -1.66
CA GLY A 52 13.64 0.60 -2.07
C GLY A 52 13.22 2.05 -2.29
N VAL A 53 14.12 2.99 -1.98
CA VAL A 53 13.93 4.43 -2.22
C VAL A 53 14.78 4.94 -3.37
N ARG A 54 15.72 4.12 -3.85
CA ARG A 54 16.56 4.33 -5.03
C ARG A 54 16.67 3.02 -5.80
N ALA A 55 17.03 3.10 -7.09
CA ALA A 55 17.21 1.91 -7.93
C ALA A 55 18.23 0.91 -7.35
N ASN A 56 19.29 1.39 -6.69
CA ASN A 56 20.33 0.53 -6.11
C ASN A 56 19.84 -0.28 -4.88
N ASP A 57 18.69 0.09 -4.29
CA ASP A 57 18.14 -0.61 -3.12
C ASP A 57 17.38 -1.90 -3.55
N LEU A 58 17.07 -2.05 -4.84
CA LEU A 58 16.15 -3.07 -5.36
C LEU A 58 16.64 -4.51 -5.19
N ALA A 59 17.96 -4.71 -5.09
CA ALA A 59 18.52 -6.02 -4.77
C ALA A 59 18.02 -6.56 -3.41
N ALA A 60 17.74 -5.67 -2.45
CA ALA A 60 17.18 -6.02 -1.14
C ALA A 60 15.64 -5.90 -1.08
N ALA A 61 15.02 -5.21 -2.04
CA ALA A 61 13.58 -4.98 -2.13
C ALA A 61 12.96 -5.80 -3.27
N THR A 62 13.05 -7.13 -3.19
CA THR A 62 12.52 -8.03 -4.23
C THR A 62 11.21 -8.68 -3.80
N LEU A 63 10.19 -8.60 -4.66
CA LEU A 63 8.91 -9.26 -4.53
C LEU A 63 8.88 -10.51 -5.41
N THR A 64 8.48 -11.64 -4.84
CA THR A 64 8.26 -12.88 -5.59
C THR A 64 6.82 -12.95 -6.10
N PRO A 65 6.57 -13.09 -7.41
CA PRO A 65 5.21 -13.28 -7.91
C PRO A 65 4.51 -14.47 -7.22
N GLY A 66 3.23 -14.32 -6.91
CA GLY A 66 2.48 -15.31 -6.14
C GLY A 66 2.65 -15.21 -4.62
N LYS A 67 3.47 -14.27 -4.11
CA LYS A 67 3.61 -13.98 -2.67
C LYS A 67 3.19 -12.55 -2.37
N GLY A 68 2.23 -12.39 -1.46
CA GLY A 68 1.83 -11.07 -0.98
C GLY A 68 2.83 -10.52 0.03
N VAL A 69 2.95 -9.20 0.08
CA VAL A 69 3.78 -8.49 1.07
C VAL A 69 3.02 -7.32 1.68
N ASP A 70 3.31 -7.02 2.93
CA ASP A 70 3.01 -5.72 3.53
C ASP A 70 4.25 -4.84 3.31
N LEU A 71 4.18 -4.02 2.25
CA LEU A 71 5.29 -3.21 1.79
C LEU A 71 5.42 -1.95 2.66
N ALA A 72 6.56 -1.80 3.33
CA ALA A 72 6.92 -0.62 4.08
C ALA A 72 7.48 0.46 3.13
N LEU A 73 6.71 1.52 2.96
CA LEU A 73 6.97 2.67 2.09
C LEU A 73 7.63 3.81 2.88
N ARG A 74 8.20 4.75 2.14
CA ARG A 74 8.86 5.95 2.69
C ARG A 74 8.13 7.22 2.24
N PRO A 75 8.21 8.33 3.00
CA PRO A 75 7.67 9.61 2.55
C PRO A 75 8.08 9.90 1.10
N THR A 76 7.13 10.31 0.26
CA THR A 76 7.36 10.53 -1.18
C THR A 76 8.57 11.42 -1.48
N PRO A 77 8.87 12.49 -0.71
CA PRO A 77 10.07 13.31 -0.94
C PRO A 77 11.41 12.56 -0.76
N GLU A 78 11.43 11.41 -0.09
CA GLU A 78 12.64 10.61 0.13
C GLU A 78 12.90 9.60 -1.01
N VAL A 79 11.95 9.46 -1.94
CA VAL A 79 12.00 8.44 -3.00
C VAL A 79 12.54 9.05 -4.29
N SER A 80 13.68 8.52 -4.75
CA SER A 80 14.23 8.77 -6.08
C SER A 80 13.86 7.60 -6.99
N TYR A 81 12.74 7.73 -7.69
CA TYR A 81 12.22 6.69 -8.58
C TYR A 81 13.18 6.36 -9.74
N ALA A 82 13.15 5.11 -10.19
CA ALA A 82 13.96 4.63 -11.32
C ALA A 82 13.50 5.26 -12.65
N LEU A 83 12.18 5.49 -12.78
CA LEU A 83 11.57 6.27 -13.84
C LEU A 83 10.70 7.35 -13.21
N ARG A 84 10.69 8.56 -13.78
CA ARG A 84 9.76 9.61 -13.36
C ARG A 84 8.33 9.06 -13.39
N PRO A 85 7.59 9.09 -12.26
CA PRO A 85 6.21 8.59 -12.22
C PRO A 85 5.29 9.28 -13.21
N GLU A 86 4.37 8.52 -13.82
CA GLU A 86 3.36 9.08 -14.72
C GLU A 86 2.37 9.99 -13.98
N ARG A 87 2.07 9.68 -12.72
CA ARG A 87 1.31 10.55 -11.83
C ARG A 87 2.12 10.93 -10.60
N PRO A 88 2.11 12.22 -10.21
CA PRO A 88 2.82 12.65 -9.02
C PRO A 88 2.18 12.09 -7.75
N GLY A 89 3.01 11.82 -6.74
CA GLY A 89 2.55 11.68 -5.35
C GLY A 89 2.39 13.06 -4.70
N GLY A 90 1.57 13.15 -3.65
CA GLY A 90 1.48 14.34 -2.81
C GLY A 90 2.67 14.47 -1.85
N SER A 91 2.87 15.64 -1.25
CA SER A 91 3.94 15.84 -0.26
C SER A 91 3.71 15.07 1.05
N VAL A 92 2.46 14.72 1.34
CA VAL A 92 2.04 13.97 2.54
C VAL A 92 1.80 12.48 2.26
N SER A 93 2.22 11.99 1.09
CA SER A 93 2.09 10.57 0.72
C SER A 93 3.38 9.81 0.90
N HIS A 94 3.28 8.49 0.74
CA HIS A 94 4.37 7.54 0.79
C HIS A 94 4.54 6.85 -0.56
N GLY A 95 5.74 6.39 -0.84
CA GLY A 95 6.08 5.64 -2.04
C GLY A 95 7.33 4.78 -1.84
N GLY A 96 7.75 4.15 -2.92
CA GLY A 96 8.89 3.25 -2.93
C GLY A 96 8.85 2.33 -4.12
N MET A 97 9.83 1.44 -4.23
CA MET A 97 9.96 0.52 -5.36
C MET A 97 10.30 -0.88 -4.89
N VAL A 98 9.88 -1.87 -5.67
CA VAL A 98 10.33 -3.26 -5.54
C VAL A 98 10.69 -3.81 -6.91
N ALA A 99 11.65 -4.72 -6.98
CA ALA A 99 11.91 -5.51 -8.16
C ALA A 99 11.10 -6.80 -8.15
N PHE A 100 10.71 -7.30 -9.32
CA PHE A 100 10.18 -8.65 -9.47
C PHE A 100 10.58 -9.22 -10.83
N ALA A 101 10.65 -10.55 -10.92
CA ALA A 101 10.88 -11.23 -12.19
C ALA A 101 9.55 -11.70 -12.80
N ALA A 102 9.41 -11.58 -14.11
CA ALA A 102 8.45 -12.34 -14.90
C ALA A 102 9.26 -13.41 -15.64
N PRO A 103 9.28 -14.68 -15.21
CA PRO A 103 10.08 -15.71 -15.88
C PRO A 103 9.47 -16.14 -17.23
N GLU A 104 8.16 -15.92 -17.40
CA GLU A 104 7.40 -16.34 -18.56
C GLU A 104 6.56 -15.18 -19.09
N ALA A 105 6.34 -15.18 -20.41
CA ALA A 105 5.38 -14.27 -21.02
C ALA A 105 3.97 -14.53 -20.46
N GLY A 106 3.21 -13.45 -20.26
CA GLY A 106 1.83 -13.56 -19.81
C GLY A 106 1.27 -12.25 -19.25
N THR A 107 0.04 -12.34 -18.76
CA THR A 107 -0.58 -11.23 -18.05
C THR A 107 -0.22 -11.31 -16.57
N TYR A 108 0.38 -10.26 -16.04
CA TYR A 108 0.70 -10.12 -14.62
C TYR A 108 -0.19 -9.06 -14.00
N ARG A 109 -0.86 -9.46 -12.91
CA ARG A 109 -1.71 -8.61 -12.10
C ARG A 109 -0.94 -8.07 -10.91
N VAL A 110 -0.98 -6.76 -10.72
CA VAL A 110 -0.57 -6.09 -9.50
C VAL A 110 -1.82 -5.82 -8.65
N ALA A 111 -1.96 -6.51 -7.52
CA ALA A 111 -3.01 -6.30 -6.54
C ALA A 111 -2.51 -5.38 -5.41
N LEU A 112 -3.34 -4.41 -5.01
CA LEU A 112 -3.00 -3.35 -4.05
C LEU A 112 -4.09 -3.22 -2.99
N GLY A 113 -3.69 -3.02 -1.73
CA GLY A 113 -4.59 -2.75 -0.61
C GLY A 113 -5.16 -1.33 -0.59
N SER A 114 -4.65 -0.45 -1.45
CA SER A 114 -5.08 0.94 -1.55
C SER A 114 -5.30 1.37 -3.01
N ALA A 115 -5.61 2.65 -3.21
CA ALA A 115 -5.71 3.26 -4.53
C ALA A 115 -4.38 3.84 -5.05
N ALA A 116 -3.25 3.64 -4.36
CA ALA A 116 -1.93 4.19 -4.72
C ALA A 116 -1.62 3.98 -6.20
N TRP A 117 -1.09 5.01 -6.87
CA TRP A 117 -0.67 4.90 -8.26
C TRP A 117 0.49 3.92 -8.38
N ILE A 118 0.58 3.23 -9.52
CA ILE A 118 1.69 2.34 -9.82
C ILE A 118 2.19 2.54 -11.24
N ASP A 119 3.49 2.37 -11.41
CA ASP A 119 4.12 2.17 -12.71
C ASP A 119 4.84 0.81 -12.67
N VAL A 120 4.73 0.00 -13.72
CA VAL A 120 5.60 -1.16 -13.93
C VAL A 120 6.64 -0.73 -14.95
N VAL A 121 7.92 -0.81 -14.61
CA VAL A 121 9.02 -0.30 -15.43
C VAL A 121 9.91 -1.44 -15.89
N HIS A 122 10.27 -1.41 -17.18
CA HIS A 122 11.22 -2.33 -17.80
C HIS A 122 12.11 -1.55 -18.76
N ASP A 123 13.43 -1.75 -18.69
CA ASP A 123 14.42 -1.08 -19.56
C ASP A 123 14.23 0.44 -19.66
N GLY A 124 13.92 1.09 -18.53
CA GLY A 124 13.70 2.53 -18.43
C GLY A 124 12.39 3.04 -19.03
N GLN A 125 11.45 2.15 -19.37
CA GLN A 125 10.15 2.50 -19.93
C GLN A 125 9.01 1.99 -19.05
N ALA A 126 7.94 2.78 -18.96
CA ALA A 126 6.71 2.35 -18.29
C ALA A 126 5.94 1.38 -19.19
N MET A 127 5.51 0.26 -18.62
CA MET A 127 4.65 -0.72 -19.27
C MET A 127 3.22 -0.21 -19.31
N THR A 128 2.55 -0.42 -20.45
CA THR A 128 1.12 -0.09 -20.57
C THR A 128 0.27 -1.11 -19.84
N SER A 129 -0.62 -0.64 -18.95
CA SER A 129 -1.62 -1.52 -18.34
C SER A 129 -2.66 -1.99 -19.36
N VAL A 130 -3.06 -3.25 -19.30
CA VAL A 130 -4.06 -3.86 -20.22
C VAL A 130 -5.45 -4.00 -19.60
N ALA A 131 -5.56 -4.01 -18.27
CA ALA A 131 -6.85 -4.06 -17.57
C ALA A 131 -6.76 -3.45 -16.17
N HIS A 132 -7.91 -3.00 -15.64
CA HIS A 132 -8.07 -2.44 -14.30
C HIS A 132 -9.30 -3.05 -13.63
N GLY A 133 -9.23 -3.29 -12.33
CA GLY A 133 -10.35 -3.88 -11.58
C GLY A 133 -10.25 -3.69 -10.07
N ARG A 134 -11.25 -4.23 -9.38
CA ARG A 134 -11.31 -4.33 -7.92
C ARG A 134 -11.21 -5.80 -7.53
N GLY A 135 -10.61 -6.10 -6.38
CA GLY A 135 -10.63 -7.46 -5.88
C GLY A 135 -12.01 -7.89 -5.38
N PRO A 136 -12.19 -9.18 -5.06
CA PRO A 136 -13.42 -9.68 -4.47
C PRO A 136 -13.79 -8.90 -3.20
N ALA A 137 -15.09 -8.80 -2.92
CA ALA A 137 -15.56 -8.22 -1.67
C ALA A 137 -14.86 -8.89 -0.47
N CYS A 138 -14.51 -8.09 0.54
CA CYS A 138 -13.82 -8.54 1.75
C CYS A 138 -12.42 -9.16 1.59
N SER A 139 -11.84 -9.15 0.39
CA SER A 139 -10.46 -9.62 0.21
C SER A 139 -9.40 -8.66 0.78
N GLY A 140 -9.76 -7.39 0.99
CA GLY A 140 -8.80 -6.31 1.27
C GLY A 140 -8.04 -5.82 0.03
N VAL A 141 -8.26 -6.39 -1.15
CA VAL A 141 -7.70 -5.89 -2.42
C VAL A 141 -8.56 -4.73 -2.93
N ARG A 142 -8.03 -3.51 -2.85
CA ARG A 142 -8.72 -2.30 -3.29
C ARG A 142 -8.63 -2.08 -4.79
N LYS A 143 -7.47 -2.37 -5.39
CA LYS A 143 -7.18 -2.14 -6.81
C LYS A 143 -6.40 -3.30 -7.40
N MET A 144 -6.71 -3.64 -8.64
CA MET A 144 -5.94 -4.57 -9.47
C MET A 144 -5.64 -3.89 -10.81
N VAL A 145 -4.40 -4.02 -11.27
CA VAL A 145 -3.96 -3.52 -12.58
C VAL A 145 -3.17 -4.62 -13.26
N ASP A 146 -3.50 -4.89 -14.51
CA ASP A 146 -2.90 -5.98 -15.28
C ASP A 146 -1.94 -5.42 -16.33
N PHE A 147 -0.85 -6.13 -16.58
CA PHE A 147 0.17 -5.80 -17.57
C PHE A 147 0.51 -7.04 -18.39
N GLY A 148 0.64 -6.88 -19.71
CA GLY A 148 1.24 -7.90 -20.56
C GLY A 148 2.76 -7.80 -20.45
N LEU A 149 3.40 -8.82 -19.90
CA LEU A 149 4.85 -8.84 -19.65
C LEU A 149 5.53 -9.96 -20.47
N GLN A 150 6.75 -9.69 -20.90
CA GLN A 150 7.68 -10.68 -21.46
C GLN A 150 8.67 -11.18 -20.39
N PRO A 151 9.40 -12.28 -20.63
CA PRO A 151 10.43 -12.72 -19.71
C PRO A 151 11.44 -11.61 -19.39
N GLY A 152 11.65 -11.30 -18.11
CA GLY A 152 12.54 -10.23 -17.69
C GLY A 152 12.38 -9.80 -16.23
N THR A 153 13.20 -8.82 -15.83
CA THR A 153 13.11 -8.16 -14.52
C THR A 153 12.42 -6.81 -14.66
N TYR A 154 11.52 -6.54 -13.74
CA TYR A 154 10.67 -5.36 -13.73
C TYR A 154 10.79 -4.64 -12.38
N ILE A 155 10.57 -3.32 -12.41
CA ILE A 155 10.47 -2.49 -11.21
C ILE A 155 9.01 -2.07 -11.07
N LEU A 156 8.39 -2.41 -9.94
CA LEU A 156 7.11 -1.86 -9.55
C LEU A 156 7.35 -0.59 -8.72
N GLN A 157 6.95 0.56 -9.25
CA GLN A 157 6.96 1.83 -8.53
C GLN A 157 5.61 2.04 -7.85
N ILE A 158 5.62 2.32 -6.55
CA ILE A 158 4.43 2.70 -5.78
C ILE A 158 4.49 4.20 -5.51
N VAL A 159 3.42 4.90 -5.88
CA VAL A 159 3.38 6.36 -5.83
C VAL A 159 2.10 6.83 -5.16
N GLY A 160 2.22 7.74 -4.18
CA GLY A 160 1.05 8.42 -3.64
C GLY A 160 0.22 7.60 -2.64
N ASN A 161 0.80 6.63 -1.92
CA ASN A 161 0.05 5.89 -0.89
C ASN A 161 -0.18 6.76 0.35
N GLY A 162 -1.40 6.73 0.90
CA GLY A 162 -1.73 7.53 2.09
C GLY A 162 -1.03 7.04 3.38
N SER A 163 -0.69 5.75 3.46
CA SER A 163 -0.06 5.13 4.63
C SER A 163 1.40 4.74 4.33
N ALA A 164 2.22 4.59 5.37
CA ALA A 164 3.56 4.03 5.26
C ALA A 164 3.57 2.50 5.00
N ALA A 165 2.42 1.82 5.10
CA ALA A 165 2.29 0.41 4.78
C ALA A 165 1.30 0.19 3.63
N LEU A 166 1.61 -0.75 2.74
CA LEU A 166 0.75 -1.12 1.62
C LEU A 166 0.79 -2.63 1.38
N PRO A 167 -0.35 -3.34 1.51
CA PRO A 167 -0.50 -4.68 0.95
C PRO A 167 -0.29 -4.66 -0.57
N VAL A 168 0.67 -5.43 -1.08
CA VAL A 168 0.98 -5.56 -2.50
C VAL A 168 1.20 -7.03 -2.84
N MET A 169 0.76 -7.44 -4.03
CA MET A 169 1.12 -8.73 -4.62
C MET A 169 1.20 -8.58 -6.12
N VAL A 170 2.20 -9.21 -6.73
CA VAL A 170 2.23 -9.47 -8.18
C VAL A 170 1.87 -10.92 -8.41
N ALA A 171 1.00 -11.21 -9.37
CA ALA A 171 0.61 -12.58 -9.71
C ALA A 171 0.50 -12.75 -11.22
N ARG A 172 1.05 -13.82 -11.76
CA ARG A 172 0.75 -14.21 -13.15
C ARG A 172 -0.68 -14.76 -13.20
N LEU A 173 -1.48 -14.29 -14.15
CA LEU A 173 -2.80 -14.85 -14.42
C LEU A 173 -2.67 -16.18 -15.21
N PRO A 174 -3.66 -17.07 -15.12
CA PRO A 174 -3.71 -18.30 -15.92
C PRO A 174 -3.55 -18.03 -17.41
#